data_AF-A0A0N0LZE8-F1
#
_entry.id   AF-A0A0N0LZE8-F1
#
_cell.length_a   1.000
_cell.length_b   1.000
_cell.length_c   1.000
_cell.angle_alpha   90.00
_cell.angle_beta   90.00
_cell.angle_gamma   90.00
#
_symmetry.space_group_name_H-M   'P 1'
#
loop_
_entity.id
_entity.type
_entity.pdbx_description
1 polymer ?
#
loop_
_entity_poly.entity_id
_entity_poly.type
_entity_poly.pdbx_seq_one_letter_code
_entity_poly.pdbx_strand_id
1 'polypeptide(L)'
;MKTQSMNSNEMNNQAGFTLVELIIVIVILGILAVTAAPRFLNLQGDANASTLEGLQGSIRSGMNIVNGKSIISSDHKKPTATVTVDTGAAVDTIYGYPAASTAAFEAFLDVDFATGDAGDFNLDDTTKAATGTAIIFPNSYVSTDDCRIEYTQAKDSNDGTPPVKVVAPVLTIILTGC
;
A
#
# COMPACT_ATOMS: atom_id res chain seq x y z
N MET A 1 11.23 -46.77 69.45
CA MET A 1 10.22 -46.42 68.42
C MET A 1 10.87 -45.41 67.47
N LYS A 2 10.66 -45.59 66.16
CA LYS A 2 11.11 -44.81 64.99
C LYS A 2 12.24 -45.45 64.16
N THR A 3 11.82 -46.41 63.33
CA THR A 3 12.48 -46.77 62.08
C THR A 3 12.23 -45.62 61.09
N GLN A 4 13.25 -44.89 60.68
CA GLN A 4 13.10 -43.90 59.61
C GLN A 4 13.22 -44.61 58.26
N SER A 5 12.11 -44.56 57.52
CA SER A 5 11.98 -44.98 56.12
C SER A 5 12.87 -44.11 55.24
N MET A 6 13.81 -44.71 54.52
CA MET A 6 14.59 -44.02 53.50
C MET A 6 13.71 -43.74 52.28
N ASN A 7 13.50 -42.46 51.95
CA ASN A 7 12.95 -42.04 50.67
C ASN A 7 13.94 -42.40 49.56
N SER A 8 13.56 -43.36 48.71
CA SER A 8 14.21 -43.60 47.42
C SER A 8 13.88 -42.44 46.49
N ASN A 9 14.86 -41.58 46.24
CA ASN A 9 14.79 -40.59 45.18
C ASN A 9 15.04 -41.36 43.87
N GLU A 10 14.01 -41.59 43.07
CA GLU A 10 14.16 -42.21 41.75
C GLU A 10 15.06 -41.31 40.89
N MET A 11 16.27 -41.78 40.59
CA MET A 11 17.15 -41.15 39.60
C MET A 11 16.49 -41.31 38.23
N ASN A 12 15.82 -40.26 37.79
CA ASN A 12 15.27 -40.16 36.45
C ASN A 12 16.45 -40.26 35.46
N ASN A 13 16.53 -41.37 34.70
CA ASN A 13 17.58 -41.60 33.72
C ASN A 13 17.50 -40.52 32.64
N GLN A 14 18.32 -39.48 32.75
CA GLN A 14 18.53 -38.52 31.68
C GLN A 14 19.24 -39.24 30.53
N ALA A 15 18.46 -39.67 29.53
CA ALA A 15 19.00 -40.10 28.26
C ALA A 15 19.72 -38.90 27.62
N GLY A 16 21.05 -38.93 27.62
CA GLY A 16 21.86 -37.90 26.98
C GLY A 16 21.65 -37.90 25.46
N PHE A 17 21.60 -36.70 24.88
CA PHE A 17 21.52 -36.51 23.43
C PHE A 17 22.83 -36.95 22.78
N THR A 18 22.78 -37.72 21.70
CA THR A 18 24.01 -38.18 21.03
C THR A 18 24.65 -37.04 20.23
N LEU A 19 25.98 -37.04 20.11
CA LEU A 19 26.69 -36.07 19.23
C LEU A 19 26.22 -36.16 17.78
N VAL A 20 25.84 -37.36 17.32
CA VAL A 20 25.37 -37.59 15.96
C VAL A 20 23.99 -36.96 15.74
N GLU A 21 23.06 -37.05 16.69
CA GLU A 21 21.77 -36.36 16.59
C GLU A 21 21.95 -34.85 16.50
N LEU A 22 22.88 -34.27 17.27
CA LEU A 22 23.17 -32.84 17.21
C LEU A 22 23.67 -32.42 15.83
N ILE A 23 24.60 -33.20 15.26
CA ILE A 23 25.16 -32.95 13.93
C ILE A 23 24.09 -33.05 12.85
N ILE A 24 23.24 -34.07 12.90
CA ILE A 24 22.17 -34.25 11.91
C ILE A 24 21.19 -33.08 11.96
N VAL A 25 20.83 -32.61 13.15
CA VAL A 25 19.91 -31.47 13.31
C VAL A 25 20.49 -30.20 12.69
N ILE A 26 21.76 -29.85 12.96
CA ILE A 26 22.36 -28.65 12.38
C ILE A 26 22.53 -28.75 10.86
N VAL A 27 22.78 -29.96 10.32
CA VAL A 27 22.85 -30.19 8.87
C VAL A 27 21.50 -29.97 8.22
N ILE A 28 20.43 -30.52 8.79
CA ILE A 28 19.06 -30.32 8.30
C ILE A 28 18.69 -28.84 8.35
N LEU A 29 18.95 -28.16 9.47
CA LEU A 29 18.69 -26.72 9.60
C LEU A 29 19.50 -25.90 8.59
N GLY A 30 20.74 -26.29 8.29
CA GLY A 30 21.56 -25.64 7.27
C GLY A 30 20.96 -25.71 5.87
N ILE A 31 20.44 -26.89 5.47
CA ILE A 31 19.80 -27.06 4.15
C ILE A 31 18.50 -26.25 4.07
N LEU A 32 17.68 -26.27 5.12
CA LEU A 32 16.43 -25.50 5.18
C LEU A 32 16.69 -23.99 5.15
N ALA A 33 17.72 -23.51 5.84
CA ALA A 33 18.07 -22.09 5.85
C ALA A 33 18.48 -21.57 4.46
N VAL A 34 19.33 -22.31 3.73
CA VAL A 34 19.81 -21.90 2.39
C VAL A 34 18.67 -21.85 1.36
N THR A 35 17.69 -22.74 1.48
CA THR A 35 16.54 -22.77 0.56
C THR A 35 15.44 -21.75 0.91
N ALA A 36 15.25 -21.43 2.20
CA ALA A 36 14.23 -20.50 2.64
C ALA A 36 14.67 -19.02 2.56
N ALA A 37 15.96 -18.72 2.78
CA ALA A 37 16.46 -17.36 2.85
C ALA A 37 16.21 -16.51 1.58
N PRO A 38 16.43 -17.01 0.34
CA PRO A 38 16.20 -16.21 -0.87
C PRO A 38 14.73 -15.83 -1.05
N ARG A 39 13.80 -16.70 -0.66
CA ARG A 39 12.36 -16.40 -0.72
C ARG A 39 11.99 -15.36 0.33
N PHE A 40 12.47 -15.54 1.56
CA PHE A 40 12.17 -14.62 2.67
C PHE A 40 12.57 -13.17 2.36
N LEU A 41 13.69 -12.96 1.66
CA LEU A 41 14.15 -11.63 1.27
C LEU A 41 13.25 -10.94 0.22
N ASN A 42 12.60 -11.70 -0.68
CA ASN A 42 11.73 -11.13 -1.72
C ASN A 42 10.27 -10.97 -1.29
N LEU A 43 9.83 -11.60 -0.18
CA LEU A 43 8.43 -11.55 0.26
C LEU A 43 7.94 -10.13 0.56
N GLN A 44 8.82 -9.23 1.02
CA GLN A 44 8.43 -7.87 1.34
C GLN A 44 8.14 -7.05 0.08
N GLY A 45 8.97 -7.19 -0.96
CA GLY A 45 8.75 -6.56 -2.27
C GLY A 45 7.47 -7.04 -2.93
N ASP A 46 7.26 -8.37 -2.97
CA ASP A 46 6.05 -8.99 -3.50
C ASP A 46 4.78 -8.52 -2.75
N ALA A 47 4.87 -8.38 -1.42
CA ALA A 47 3.77 -7.88 -0.60
C ALA A 47 3.45 -6.43 -0.93
N ASN A 48 4.45 -5.57 -1.03
CA ASN A 48 4.29 -4.16 -1.37
C ASN A 48 3.75 -3.96 -2.81
N ALA A 49 4.20 -4.79 -3.76
CA ALA A 49 3.66 -4.78 -5.11
C ALA A 49 2.16 -5.13 -5.11
N SER A 50 1.78 -6.18 -4.37
CA SER A 50 0.39 -6.62 -4.27
C SER A 50 -0.51 -5.58 -3.59
N THR A 51 -0.02 -4.88 -2.57
CA THR A 51 -0.79 -3.81 -1.92
C THR A 51 -1.00 -2.61 -2.83
N LEU A 52 0.01 -2.23 -3.64
CA LEU A 52 -0.14 -1.18 -4.65
C LEU A 52 -1.14 -1.56 -5.74
N GLU A 53 -1.14 -2.81 -6.21
CA GLU A 53 -2.15 -3.28 -7.17
C GLU A 53 -3.57 -3.19 -6.59
N GLY A 54 -3.74 -3.60 -5.33
CA GLY A 54 -5.00 -3.47 -4.59
C GLY A 54 -5.44 -2.01 -4.46
N LEU A 55 -4.52 -1.13 -4.05
CA LEU A 55 -4.77 0.30 -3.91
C LEU A 55 -5.13 0.95 -5.26
N GLN A 56 -4.44 0.60 -6.34
CA GLN A 56 -4.76 1.05 -7.69
C GLN A 56 -6.21 0.69 -8.06
N GLY A 57 -6.65 -0.54 -7.74
CA GLY A 57 -8.03 -0.97 -7.96
C GLY A 57 -9.04 -0.11 -7.20
N SER A 58 -8.77 0.15 -5.92
CA SER A 58 -9.60 1.02 -5.07
C SER A 58 -9.67 2.46 -5.58
N ILE A 59 -8.54 3.04 -6.00
CA ILE A 59 -8.49 4.38 -6.61
C ILE A 59 -9.35 4.41 -7.88
N ARG A 60 -9.20 3.44 -8.80
CA ARG A 60 -10.04 3.36 -10.02
C ARG A 60 -11.52 3.30 -9.72
N SER A 61 -11.91 2.48 -8.76
CA SER A 61 -13.31 2.37 -8.35
C SER A 61 -13.85 3.69 -7.79
N GLY A 62 -13.14 4.29 -6.83
CA GLY A 62 -13.55 5.53 -6.18
C GLY A 62 -13.60 6.74 -7.13
N MET A 63 -12.63 6.86 -8.05
CA MET A 63 -12.63 7.91 -9.07
C MET A 63 -13.88 7.86 -9.96
N ASN A 64 -14.35 6.67 -10.33
CA ASN A 64 -15.56 6.51 -11.13
C ASN A 64 -16.81 6.93 -10.35
N ILE A 65 -16.87 6.66 -9.04
CA ILE A 65 -17.97 7.10 -8.17
C ILE A 65 -17.97 8.63 -8.06
N VAL A 66 -16.82 9.25 -7.82
CA VAL A 66 -16.66 10.71 -7.74
C VAL A 66 -17.04 11.39 -9.06
N ASN A 67 -16.66 10.79 -10.19
CA ASN A 67 -17.09 11.25 -11.51
C ASN A 67 -18.60 11.15 -11.71
N GLY A 68 -19.21 10.01 -11.38
CA GLY A 68 -20.66 9.85 -11.43
C GLY A 68 -21.40 10.95 -10.65
N LYS A 69 -20.93 11.27 -9.44
CA LYS A 69 -21.46 12.37 -8.62
C LYS A 69 -21.24 13.74 -9.26
N SER A 70 -20.07 13.98 -9.85
CA SER A 70 -19.77 15.23 -10.56
C SER A 70 -20.63 15.43 -11.83
N ILE A 71 -20.98 14.34 -12.52
CA ILE A 71 -21.90 14.39 -13.66
C ILE A 71 -23.30 14.76 -13.18
N ILE A 72 -23.79 14.13 -12.11
CA ILE A 72 -25.11 14.42 -11.53
C ILE A 72 -25.19 15.88 -11.07
N SER A 73 -24.15 16.41 -10.44
CA SER A 73 -24.06 17.82 -10.02
C SER A 73 -23.79 18.80 -11.17
N SER A 74 -23.62 18.32 -12.41
CA SER A 74 -23.26 19.13 -13.59
C SER A 74 -21.92 19.88 -13.45
N ASP A 75 -21.02 19.36 -12.63
CA ASP A 75 -19.70 19.94 -12.35
C ASP A 75 -18.56 19.26 -13.11
N HIS A 76 -18.84 18.16 -13.82
CA HIS A 76 -17.88 17.33 -14.56
C HIS A 76 -17.07 18.03 -15.67
N LYS A 77 -17.30 19.32 -15.96
CA LYS A 77 -16.51 20.13 -16.89
C LYS A 77 -15.89 21.37 -16.25
N LYS A 78 -16.09 21.57 -14.95
CA LYS A 78 -15.52 22.71 -14.24
C LYS A 78 -14.04 22.43 -13.95
N PRO A 79 -13.15 23.43 -14.08
CA PRO A 79 -11.74 23.28 -13.74
C PRO A 79 -11.53 22.84 -12.29
N THR A 80 -12.37 23.35 -11.38
CA THR A 80 -12.42 22.95 -9.97
C THR A 80 -13.87 22.89 -9.50
N ALA A 81 -14.20 21.88 -8.71
CA ALA A 81 -15.47 21.78 -8.00
C ALA A 81 -15.29 20.91 -6.74
N THR A 82 -16.35 20.72 -5.98
CA THR A 82 -16.36 19.83 -4.82
C THR A 82 -17.64 19.01 -4.86
N VAL A 83 -17.53 17.70 -4.64
CA VAL A 83 -18.69 16.80 -4.57
C VAL A 83 -18.68 16.01 -3.27
N THR A 84 -19.87 15.66 -2.77
CA THR A 84 -20.00 14.88 -1.53
C THR A 84 -20.19 13.40 -1.85
N VAL A 85 -19.27 12.56 -1.37
CA VAL A 85 -19.39 11.09 -1.49
C VAL A 85 -20.31 10.51 -0.42
N ASP A 86 -20.65 9.22 -0.52
CA ASP A 86 -21.67 8.60 0.35
C ASP A 86 -21.25 8.52 1.82
N THR A 87 -19.96 8.66 2.12
CA THR A 87 -19.42 8.81 3.47
C THR A 87 -19.76 10.17 4.10
N GLY A 88 -20.33 11.10 3.33
CA GLY A 88 -20.55 12.49 3.74
C GLY A 88 -19.32 13.39 3.61
N ALA A 89 -18.16 12.83 3.23
CA ALA A 89 -16.95 13.58 3.00
C ALA A 89 -17.00 14.39 1.69
N ALA A 90 -16.37 15.55 1.69
CA ALA A 90 -16.20 16.39 0.51
C ALA A 90 -14.95 15.95 -0.25
N VAL A 91 -15.09 15.74 -1.56
CA VAL A 91 -14.00 15.44 -2.49
C VAL A 91 -13.83 16.62 -3.43
N ASP A 92 -12.66 17.24 -3.39
CA ASP A 92 -12.30 18.23 -4.41
C ASP A 92 -12.07 17.53 -5.75
N THR A 93 -12.64 18.10 -6.81
CA THR A 93 -12.60 17.53 -8.15
C THR A 93 -12.02 18.50 -9.17
N ILE A 94 -11.33 17.93 -10.14
CA ILE A 94 -10.78 18.60 -11.32
C ILE A 94 -11.45 17.94 -12.53
N TYR A 95 -12.24 18.72 -13.27
CA TYR A 95 -13.04 18.22 -14.40
C TYR A 95 -13.84 16.94 -14.08
N GLY A 96 -14.40 16.89 -12.87
CA GLY A 96 -15.23 15.79 -12.39
C GLY A 96 -14.49 14.58 -11.80
N TYR A 97 -13.17 14.54 -11.83
CA TYR A 97 -12.39 13.47 -11.19
C TYR A 97 -11.72 13.98 -9.91
N PRO A 98 -11.38 13.11 -8.94
CA PRO A 98 -10.69 13.54 -7.72
C PRO A 98 -9.43 14.36 -8.02
N ALA A 99 -9.21 15.44 -7.27
CA ALA A 99 -7.97 16.19 -7.32
C ALA A 99 -6.80 15.31 -6.85
N ALA A 100 -5.61 15.53 -7.41
CA ALA A 100 -4.38 14.88 -6.96
C ALA A 100 -3.95 15.45 -5.59
N SER A 101 -4.56 14.98 -4.49
CA SER A 101 -4.26 15.44 -3.12
C SER A 101 -4.70 14.40 -2.09
N THR A 102 -4.01 14.36 -0.96
CA THR A 102 -4.34 13.49 0.20
C THR A 102 -5.82 13.58 0.59
N ALA A 103 -6.30 14.79 0.91
CA ALA A 103 -7.68 15.01 1.34
C ALA A 103 -8.74 14.51 0.36
N ALA A 104 -8.48 14.59 -0.95
CA ALA A 104 -9.41 14.11 -1.96
C ALA A 104 -9.45 12.58 -2.03
N PHE A 105 -8.31 11.91 -1.85
CA PHE A 105 -8.22 10.45 -1.83
C PHE A 105 -8.79 9.84 -0.55
N GLU A 106 -8.43 10.37 0.62
CA GLU A 106 -8.93 9.89 1.93
C GLU A 106 -10.44 10.06 2.09
N ALA A 107 -11.04 11.02 1.38
CA ALA A 107 -12.48 11.21 1.44
C ALA A 107 -13.27 10.01 0.87
N PHE A 108 -12.69 9.22 -0.04
CA PHE A 108 -13.36 8.05 -0.64
C PHE A 108 -12.61 6.72 -0.47
N LEU A 109 -11.34 6.75 -0.05
CA LEU A 109 -10.56 5.56 0.28
C LEU A 109 -10.48 5.41 1.80
N ASP A 110 -10.58 4.17 2.27
CA ASP A 110 -10.31 3.81 3.67
C ASP A 110 -8.81 3.51 3.83
N VAL A 111 -7.98 4.53 3.61
CA VAL A 111 -6.51 4.50 3.78
C VAL A 111 -6.04 5.83 4.36
N ASP A 112 -4.99 5.80 5.17
CA ASP A 112 -4.35 7.00 5.70
C ASP A 112 -3.07 7.33 4.92
N PHE A 113 -2.95 8.56 4.42
CA PHE A 113 -1.72 9.03 3.78
C PHE A 113 -0.95 9.94 4.73
N ALA A 114 0.26 9.50 5.10
CA ALA A 114 1.15 10.31 5.92
C ALA A 114 2.58 10.25 5.40
N THR A 115 3.37 11.26 5.74
CA THR A 115 4.80 11.28 5.43
C THR A 115 5.57 10.33 6.35
N GLY A 116 6.47 9.53 5.79
CA GLY A 116 7.24 8.53 6.53
C GLY A 116 6.40 7.30 6.87
N ASP A 117 6.56 6.76 8.07
CA ASP A 117 5.94 5.48 8.47
C ASP A 117 4.65 5.66 9.29
N ALA A 118 4.06 6.85 9.28
CA ALA A 118 2.95 7.20 10.18
C ALA A 118 1.55 6.81 9.67
N GLY A 119 1.40 6.56 8.37
CA GLY A 119 0.15 6.17 7.70
C GLY A 119 0.30 4.84 6.97
N ASP A 120 -0.69 4.45 6.18
CA ASP A 120 -0.65 3.21 5.40
C ASP A 120 0.23 3.35 4.16
N PHE A 121 0.18 4.53 3.53
CA PHE A 121 0.97 4.88 2.35
C PHE A 121 1.48 6.32 2.47
N ASN A 122 2.50 6.63 1.67
CA ASN A 122 2.94 7.99 1.44
C ASN A 122 2.30 8.53 0.16
N LEU A 123 2.00 9.83 0.16
CA LEU A 123 1.59 10.56 -1.03
C LEU A 123 2.44 11.82 -1.18
N ASP A 124 3.12 11.93 -2.32
CA ASP A 124 3.89 13.10 -2.73
C ASP A 124 3.12 13.85 -3.83
N ASP A 125 2.59 15.02 -3.50
CA ASP A 125 1.88 15.91 -4.42
C ASP A 125 2.73 17.11 -4.87
N THR A 126 4.04 17.11 -4.60
CA THR A 126 4.92 18.23 -4.95
C THR A 126 4.97 18.51 -6.45
N THR A 127 4.74 17.47 -7.27
CA THR A 127 4.69 17.57 -8.74
C THR A 127 3.32 18.01 -9.28
N LYS A 128 2.28 18.06 -8.44
CA LYS A 128 0.91 18.43 -8.82
C LYS A 128 0.82 19.76 -9.54
N ALA A 129 1.54 20.78 -9.06
CA ALA A 129 1.49 22.11 -9.66
C ALA A 129 2.11 22.16 -11.07
N ALA A 130 3.11 21.32 -11.34
CA ALA A 130 3.86 21.33 -12.59
C ALA A 130 3.24 20.39 -13.65
N THR A 131 2.85 19.18 -13.24
CA THR A 131 2.39 18.12 -14.16
C THR A 131 0.97 17.64 -13.88
N GLY A 132 0.38 18.05 -12.76
CA GLY A 132 -0.89 17.51 -12.28
C GLY A 132 -0.78 16.10 -11.70
N THR A 133 0.43 15.66 -11.36
CA THR A 133 0.70 14.31 -10.88
C THR A 133 0.80 14.27 -9.35
N ALA A 134 0.23 13.26 -8.73
CA ALA A 134 0.55 12.82 -7.37
C ALA A 134 1.16 11.42 -7.44
N ILE A 135 2.13 11.17 -6.57
CA ILE A 135 2.87 9.91 -6.48
C ILE A 135 2.52 9.24 -5.16
N ILE A 136 2.09 7.99 -5.21
CA ILE A 136 1.71 7.20 -4.03
C ILE A 136 2.65 6.02 -3.93
N PHE A 137 3.24 5.78 -2.75
CA PHE A 137 4.23 4.73 -2.54
C PHE A 137 4.14 4.15 -1.12
N PRO A 138 4.59 2.89 -0.90
CA PRO A 138 4.60 2.28 0.42
C PRO A 138 5.68 2.90 1.32
N ASN A 139 5.51 2.78 2.64
CA ASN A 139 6.39 3.38 3.64
C ASN A 139 7.87 2.94 3.55
N SER A 140 8.15 1.74 3.01
CA SER A 140 9.52 1.25 2.82
C SER A 140 10.26 1.83 1.61
N TYR A 141 9.63 2.73 0.84
CA TYR A 141 10.16 3.33 -0.38
C TYR A 141 10.12 4.85 -0.31
N VAL A 142 10.76 5.50 -1.28
CA VAL A 142 10.65 6.95 -1.51
C VAL A 142 9.98 7.25 -2.85
N SER A 143 9.54 8.50 -3.04
CA SER A 143 8.78 8.89 -4.25
C SER A 143 9.52 8.70 -5.58
N THR A 144 10.85 8.54 -5.55
CA THR A 144 11.68 8.27 -6.74
C THR A 144 11.88 6.80 -7.05
N ASP A 145 11.49 5.89 -6.16
CA ASP A 145 11.69 4.45 -6.36
C ASP A 145 10.65 3.87 -7.31
N ASP A 146 11.02 2.84 -8.08
CA ASP A 146 10.15 2.13 -9.03
C ASP A 146 9.17 1.14 -8.34
N CYS A 147 8.62 1.53 -7.20
CA CYS A 147 7.57 0.83 -6.46
C CYS A 147 6.49 1.84 -6.03
N ARG A 148 5.70 2.33 -7.00
CA ARG A 148 4.80 3.46 -6.82
C ARG A 148 3.62 3.46 -7.79
N ILE A 149 2.61 4.26 -7.47
CA ILE A 149 1.49 4.62 -8.33
C ILE A 149 1.62 6.10 -8.69
N GLU A 150 1.52 6.42 -9.97
CA GLU A 150 1.46 7.78 -10.47
C GLU A 150 0.03 8.10 -10.91
N TYR A 151 -0.60 9.05 -10.23
CA TYR A 151 -1.91 9.58 -10.59
C TYR A 151 -1.76 10.93 -11.25
N THR A 152 -2.07 11.03 -12.54
CA THR A 152 -2.15 12.31 -13.26
C THR A 152 -3.60 12.74 -13.36
N GLN A 153 -3.94 13.87 -12.74
CA GLN A 153 -5.31 14.38 -12.68
C GLN A 153 -5.87 14.73 -14.06
N ALA A 154 -7.20 14.83 -14.14
CA ALA A 154 -7.89 15.21 -15.36
C ALA A 154 -7.48 16.62 -15.82
N LYS A 155 -7.58 16.86 -17.13
CA LYS A 155 -7.31 18.18 -17.72
C LYS A 155 -8.25 18.50 -18.86
N ASP A 156 -8.35 19.78 -19.21
CA ASP A 156 -8.94 20.19 -20.48
C ASP A 156 -7.91 20.04 -21.60
N SER A 157 -8.25 19.33 -22.68
CA SER A 157 -7.39 19.23 -23.87
C SER A 157 -7.23 20.56 -24.61
N ASN A 158 -8.15 21.49 -24.37
CA ASN A 158 -8.23 22.77 -25.06
C ASN A 158 -7.68 23.93 -24.22
N ASP A 159 -6.99 23.63 -23.11
CA ASP A 159 -6.32 24.60 -22.23
C ASP A 159 -7.23 25.78 -21.80
N GLY A 160 -8.49 25.49 -21.48
CA GLY A 160 -9.46 26.49 -21.03
C GLY A 160 -10.20 27.22 -22.15
N THR A 161 -9.96 26.86 -23.42
CA THR A 161 -10.71 27.40 -24.56
C THR A 161 -12.01 26.61 -24.81
N PRO A 162 -13.18 27.29 -24.92
CA PRO A 162 -14.43 26.60 -25.21
C PRO A 162 -14.46 25.97 -26.62
N PRO A 163 -15.04 24.77 -26.78
CA PRO A 163 -15.68 23.96 -25.75
C PRO A 163 -14.67 23.17 -24.91
N VAL A 164 -14.91 23.03 -23.59
CA VAL A 164 -14.07 22.20 -22.70
C VAL A 164 -14.10 20.74 -23.15
N LYS A 165 -12.92 20.15 -23.36
CA LYS A 165 -12.73 18.74 -23.74
C LYS A 165 -11.93 18.01 -22.66
N VAL A 166 -12.64 17.39 -21.73
CA VAL A 166 -12.04 16.67 -20.60
C VAL A 166 -11.25 15.45 -21.06
N VAL A 167 -10.00 15.35 -20.61
CA VAL A 167 -9.16 14.15 -20.62
C VAL A 167 -9.27 13.51 -19.25
N ALA A 168 -9.69 12.25 -19.21
CA ALA A 168 -9.75 11.47 -17.97
C ALA A 168 -8.36 11.34 -17.33
N PRO A 169 -8.28 11.15 -16.01
CA PRO A 169 -7.01 10.97 -15.33
C PRO A 169 -6.33 9.67 -15.76
N VAL A 170 -5.00 9.67 -15.69
CA VAL A 170 -4.17 8.49 -15.98
C VAL A 170 -3.63 7.96 -14.67
N LEU A 171 -3.80 6.66 -14.44
CA LEU A 171 -3.29 5.95 -13.28
C LEU A 171 -2.32 4.87 -13.73
N THR A 172 -1.03 5.11 -13.52
CA THR A 172 0.08 4.24 -13.87
C THR A 172 0.62 3.58 -12.61
N ILE A 173 0.91 2.29 -12.66
CA ILE A 173 1.57 1.56 -11.57
C ILE A 173 2.95 1.09 -12.05
N ILE A 174 3.95 1.25 -11.20
CA ILE A 174 5.35 0.90 -11.46
C ILE A 174 5.78 -0.02 -10.32
N LEU A 175 6.14 -1.25 -10.67
CA LEU A 175 6.44 -2.33 -9.70
C LEU A 175 7.84 -2.93 -9.89
N THR A 176 8.65 -2.40 -10.80
CA THR A 176 9.94 -3.00 -11.17
C THR A 176 11.02 -2.86 -10.10
N GLY A 177 10.83 -1.95 -9.15
CA GLY A 177 11.68 -1.73 -7.98
C GLY A 177 11.04 -2.18 -6.67
N CYS A 178 9.87 -2.80 -6.73
CA CYS A 178 9.40 -3.66 -5.64
C CYS A 178 10.21 -4.97 -5.70
#